data_AF-X0XE05-F1
#
_entry.id   AF-X0XE05-F1
#
_cell.length_a   1.000
_cell.length_b   1.000
_cell.length_c   1.000
_cell.angle_alpha   90.00
_cell.angle_beta   90.00
_cell.angle_gamma   90.00
#
_symmetry.space_group_name_H-M   'P 1'
#
loop_
_entity.id
_entity.type
_entity.pdbx_description
1 polymer ?
#
loop_
_entity_poly.entity_id
_entity_poly.type
_entity_poly.pdbx_seq_one_letter_code
_entity_poly.pdbx_strand_id
1 'polypeptide(L)'
;MVCLFAGGLMAAEKRSGRHLDRERSVRDGVERLMRDTGRTTKISMNEAMGTARFIRFEPGSARLSAPRTAPAEKKSRAFLREYGSVFGIENVDTELRAISTRRDAFGGEHAIFKQGYRGVPVFGGEIRAHFDRFGEMTSINGTFLPWLKVTTTASLSADDAAAIAVRTVLRQQLRPEANSVHKMQVG
;
A
#
# COMPACT_ATOMS: atom_id res chain seq x y z
N MET A 1 26.15 6.10 -2.38
CA MET A 1 26.00 5.21 -1.21
C MET A 1 25.26 3.97 -1.64
N VAL A 2 26.00 2.89 -1.89
CA VAL A 2 25.47 1.59 -2.32
C VAL A 2 24.96 0.88 -1.06
N CYS A 3 23.66 0.61 -0.96
CA CYS A 3 23.18 -0.29 0.09
C CYS A 3 23.48 -1.73 -0.33
N LEU A 4 24.58 -2.26 0.22
CA LEU A 4 24.81 -3.69 0.37
C LEU A 4 23.65 -4.25 1.22
N PHE A 5 22.94 -5.25 0.72
CA PHE A 5 22.06 -6.06 1.57
C PHE A 5 22.96 -6.93 2.45
N ALA A 6 23.34 -6.41 3.61
CA ALA A 6 23.82 -7.24 4.72
C ALA A 6 22.60 -8.00 5.24
N GLY A 7 22.49 -9.28 4.85
CA GLY A 7 21.49 -10.19 5.38
C GLY A 7 21.66 -10.33 6.88
N GLY A 8 20.73 -9.74 7.64
CA GLY A 8 20.56 -10.07 9.05
C GLY A 8 20.13 -11.52 9.17
N LEU A 9 20.98 -12.33 9.80
CA LEU A 9 20.67 -13.69 10.24
C LEU A 9 19.53 -13.61 11.25
N MET A 10 18.29 -13.81 10.79
CA MET A 10 17.13 -14.05 11.64
C MET A 10 16.91 -15.56 11.71
N ALA A 11 16.74 -16.06 12.93
CA ALA A 11 16.55 -17.46 13.25
C ALA A 11 15.56 -18.15 12.29
N ALA A 12 15.95 -19.32 11.79
CA ALA A 12 15.20 -20.12 10.83
C ALA A 12 13.95 -20.74 11.47
N GLU A 13 12.94 -19.92 11.72
CA GLU A 13 11.59 -20.42 11.96
C GLU A 13 11.01 -20.90 10.63
N LYS A 14 10.40 -22.08 10.64
CA LYS A 14 10.02 -22.86 9.44
C LYS A 14 9.00 -22.08 8.58
N ARG A 15 9.48 -21.22 7.67
CA ARG A 15 8.63 -20.44 6.75
C ARG A 15 7.84 -21.39 5.86
N SER A 16 6.51 -21.27 5.88
CA SER A 16 5.63 -22.04 5.00
C SER A 16 5.98 -21.79 3.52
N GLY A 17 5.87 -22.79 2.64
CA GLY A 17 6.18 -22.63 1.20
C GLY A 17 5.46 -21.44 0.55
N ARG A 18 4.19 -21.20 0.91
CA ARG A 18 3.43 -20.03 0.45
C ARG A 18 4.01 -18.69 0.87
N HIS A 19 4.68 -18.60 2.02
CA HIS A 19 5.38 -17.38 2.44
C HIS A 19 6.59 -17.11 1.54
N LEU A 20 7.34 -18.16 1.22
CA LEU A 20 8.51 -18.07 0.35
C LEU A 20 8.11 -17.66 -1.08
N ASP A 21 7.00 -18.17 -1.59
CA ASP A 21 6.49 -17.80 -2.92
C ASP A 21 6.09 -16.33 -3.00
N ARG A 22 5.52 -15.79 -1.92
CA ARG A 22 5.12 -14.38 -1.82
C ARG A 22 6.33 -13.45 -1.80
N GLU A 23 7.31 -13.75 -0.94
CA GLU A 23 8.56 -13.00 -0.89
C GLU A 23 9.31 -13.05 -2.21
N ARG A 24 9.28 -14.20 -2.89
CA ARG A 24 9.83 -14.37 -4.24
C ARG A 24 9.11 -13.49 -5.25
N SER A 25 7.78 -13.53 -5.30
CA SER A 25 6.99 -12.70 -6.23
C SER A 25 7.25 -11.20 -6.07
N VAL A 26 7.42 -10.72 -4.84
CA VAL A 26 7.78 -9.31 -4.58
C VAL A 26 9.20 -9.03 -5.07
N ARG A 27 10.16 -9.90 -4.72
CA ARG A 27 11.57 -9.76 -5.13
C ARG A 27 11.72 -9.73 -6.64
N ASP A 28 11.11 -10.69 -7.34
CA ASP A 28 11.16 -10.77 -8.80
C ASP A 28 10.53 -9.53 -9.44
N GLY A 29 9.46 -9.00 -8.84
CA GLY A 29 8.86 -7.73 -9.24
C GLY A 29 9.81 -6.54 -9.08
N VAL A 30 10.53 -6.47 -7.96
CA VAL A 30 11.51 -5.41 -7.69
C VAL A 30 12.68 -5.49 -8.66
N GLU A 31 13.20 -6.70 -8.89
CA GLU A 31 14.29 -6.93 -9.84
C GLU A 31 13.89 -6.56 -11.27
N ARG A 32 12.68 -6.94 -11.69
CA ARG A 32 12.10 -6.53 -12.97
C ARG A 32 12.01 -5.01 -13.07
N LEU A 33 11.37 -4.36 -12.10
CA LEU A 33 11.22 -2.90 -12.08
C LEU A 33 12.58 -2.21 -12.18
N MET A 34 13.55 -2.60 -11.35
CA MET A 34 14.89 -2.00 -11.36
C MET A 34 15.62 -2.19 -12.68
N ARG A 35 15.50 -3.35 -13.31
CA ARG A 35 16.12 -3.60 -14.63
C ARG A 35 15.49 -2.69 -15.69
N ASP A 36 14.16 -2.63 -15.72
CA ASP A 36 13.43 -1.95 -16.79
C ASP A 36 13.51 -0.41 -16.67
N THR A 37 13.80 0.10 -15.47
CA THR A 37 14.02 1.54 -15.19
C THR A 37 15.50 1.94 -15.14
N GLY A 38 16.43 1.06 -15.52
CA GLY A 38 17.86 1.37 -15.55
C GLY A 38 18.49 1.54 -14.16
N ARG A 39 17.88 0.97 -13.12
CA ARG A 39 18.33 0.92 -11.71
C ARG A 39 18.49 2.28 -11.03
N THR A 40 17.83 3.31 -11.56
CA THR A 40 17.82 4.67 -10.97
C THR A 40 16.64 4.90 -10.02
N THR A 41 15.64 4.00 -10.05
CA THR A 41 14.45 4.08 -9.20
C THR A 41 14.79 3.87 -7.73
N LYS A 42 14.21 4.70 -6.85
CA LYS A 42 14.31 4.53 -5.40
C LYS A 42 13.05 3.85 -4.89
N ILE A 43 13.20 2.69 -4.23
CA ILE A 43 12.11 1.92 -3.66
C ILE A 43 12.27 1.88 -2.15
N SER A 44 11.24 2.31 -1.42
CA SER A 44 11.15 2.16 0.03
C SER A 44 10.20 1.02 0.35
N MET A 45 10.65 0.10 1.20
CA MET A 45 9.87 -1.07 1.62
C MET A 45 9.11 -0.79 2.93
N ASN A 46 8.04 -1.55 3.13
CA ASN A 46 7.42 -1.81 4.42
C ASN A 46 7.99 -3.13 4.94
N GLU A 47 8.80 -3.09 6.00
CA GLU A 47 9.48 -4.27 6.52
C GLU A 47 8.52 -5.31 7.11
N ALA A 48 7.41 -4.87 7.70
CA ALA A 48 6.42 -5.77 8.30
C ALA A 48 5.69 -6.60 7.24
N MET A 49 5.50 -6.06 6.02
CA MET A 49 4.80 -6.74 4.93
C MET A 49 5.73 -7.29 3.85
N GLY A 50 7.00 -6.88 3.83
CA GLY A 50 7.94 -7.25 2.78
C GLY A 50 7.60 -6.68 1.40
N THR A 51 6.75 -5.65 1.31
CA THR A 51 6.29 -5.02 0.06
C THR A 51 6.77 -3.57 -0.04
N ALA A 52 6.71 -2.96 -1.22
CA ALA A 52 6.97 -1.54 -1.35
C ALA A 52 5.85 -0.69 -0.72
N ARG A 53 6.24 0.45 -0.16
CA ARG A 53 5.32 1.52 0.27
C ARG A 53 5.49 2.79 -0.55
N PHE A 54 6.63 2.94 -1.22
CA PHE A 54 6.97 4.11 -2.01
C PHE A 54 7.95 3.76 -3.11
N ILE A 55 7.72 4.30 -4.31
CA ILE A 55 8.61 4.21 -5.45
C ILE A 55 8.74 5.61 -6.03
N ARG A 56 9.98 6.06 -6.23
CA ARG A 56 10.31 7.33 -6.89
C ARG A 56 11.14 7.08 -8.13
N PHE A 57 10.74 7.74 -9.22
CA PHE A 57 11.42 7.67 -10.51
C PHE A 57 12.27 8.92 -10.72
N GLU A 58 13.42 8.73 -11.36
CA GLU A 58 14.16 9.84 -11.96
C GLU A 58 13.45 10.25 -13.28
N PRO A 59 13.58 11.52 -13.73
CA PRO A 59 12.97 11.97 -14.98
C PRO A 59 13.28 11.05 -16.16
N GLY A 60 12.27 10.70 -16.97
CA GLY A 60 12.42 9.79 -18.11
C GLY A 60 12.68 8.31 -17.78
N SER A 61 12.81 7.90 -16.51
CA SER A 61 13.08 6.50 -16.14
C SER A 61 11.82 5.63 -16.04
N ALA A 62 10.66 6.23 -15.79
CA ALA A 62 9.39 5.50 -15.74
C ALA A 62 8.95 5.09 -17.15
N ARG A 63 9.28 3.86 -17.54
CA ARG A 63 8.82 3.26 -18.79
C ARG A 63 7.43 2.67 -18.58
N LEU A 64 6.43 3.27 -19.21
CA LEU A 64 5.05 2.81 -19.18
C LEU A 64 4.63 2.32 -20.56
N SER A 65 3.90 1.21 -20.60
CA SER A 65 3.27 0.70 -21.82
C SER A 65 2.10 1.57 -22.32
N ALA A 66 1.51 2.39 -21.45
CA ALA A 66 0.47 3.34 -21.82
C ALA A 66 1.04 4.66 -22.38
N PRO A 67 0.39 5.29 -23.39
CA PRO A 67 0.80 6.60 -23.90
C PRO A 67 0.78 7.68 -22.80
N ARG A 68 1.72 8.64 -22.87
CA ARG A 68 1.81 9.76 -21.90
C ARG A 68 0.55 10.62 -21.84
N THR A 69 -0.14 10.75 -22.98
CA THR A 69 -1.40 11.48 -23.13
C THR A 69 -2.62 10.75 -22.55
N ALA A 70 -2.48 9.47 -22.18
CA ALA A 70 -3.57 8.75 -21.53
C ALA A 70 -3.85 9.31 -20.13
N PRO A 71 -5.10 9.20 -19.63
CA PRO A 71 -5.43 9.62 -18.27
C PRO A 71 -4.57 8.93 -17.21
N ALA A 72 -4.27 9.64 -16.13
CA ALA A 72 -3.50 9.10 -14.99
C ALA A 72 -3.98 7.73 -14.52
N GLU A 73 -5.30 7.47 -14.46
CA GLU A 73 -5.83 6.16 -14.10
C GLU A 73 -5.33 5.05 -15.04
N LYS A 74 -5.46 5.25 -16.35
CA LYS A 74 -5.07 4.25 -17.37
C LYS A 74 -3.57 3.97 -17.31
N LYS A 75 -2.75 5.01 -17.16
CA LYS A 75 -1.29 4.89 -17.00
C LYS A 75 -0.92 4.13 -15.71
N SER A 76 -1.63 4.41 -14.62
CA SER A 76 -1.41 3.74 -13.34
C SER A 76 -1.79 2.27 -13.38
N ARG A 77 -2.93 1.92 -14.01
CA ARG A 77 -3.31 0.51 -14.20
C ARG A 77 -2.29 -0.24 -15.05
N ALA A 78 -1.78 0.38 -16.12
CA ALA A 78 -0.72 -0.22 -16.92
C ALA A 78 0.52 -0.52 -16.08
N PHE A 79 1.00 0.47 -15.31
CA PHE A 79 2.12 0.28 -14.39
C PHE A 79 1.85 -0.83 -13.36
N LEU A 80 0.69 -0.81 -12.70
CA LEU A 80 0.36 -1.76 -11.64
C LEU A 80 0.16 -3.18 -12.18
N ARG A 81 -0.30 -3.37 -13.42
CA ARG A 81 -0.37 -4.72 -14.02
C ARG A 81 1.02 -5.27 -14.26
N GLU A 82 1.97 -4.40 -14.61
CA GLU A 82 3.34 -4.79 -14.95
C GLU A 82 4.25 -4.91 -13.71
N TYR A 83 4.02 -4.11 -12.66
CA TYR A 83 4.91 -4.01 -11.50
C TYR A 83 4.17 -4.06 -10.15
N GLY A 84 2.87 -4.29 -10.14
CA GLY A 84 2.04 -4.28 -8.92
C GLY A 84 2.42 -5.35 -7.90
N SER A 85 3.06 -6.44 -8.33
CA SER A 85 3.56 -7.47 -7.41
C SER A 85 4.57 -6.91 -6.40
N VAL A 86 5.24 -5.80 -6.71
CA VAL A 86 6.13 -5.08 -5.79
C VAL A 86 5.37 -4.55 -4.55
N PHE A 87 4.09 -4.20 -4.72
CA PHE A 87 3.18 -3.81 -3.64
C PHE A 87 2.42 -5.01 -3.04
N GLY A 88 2.66 -6.22 -3.54
CA GLY A 88 1.90 -7.43 -3.18
C GLY A 88 0.55 -7.54 -3.88
N ILE A 89 0.29 -6.75 -4.92
CA ILE A 89 -0.95 -6.82 -5.72
C ILE A 89 -0.84 -8.01 -6.68
N GLU A 90 -1.84 -8.89 -6.68
CA GLU A 90 -1.91 -10.06 -7.54
C GLU A 90 -2.74 -9.77 -8.80
N ASN A 91 -3.86 -9.05 -8.65
CA ASN A 91 -4.73 -8.66 -9.76
C ASN A 91 -5.32 -7.27 -9.54
N VAL A 92 -4.76 -6.30 -10.27
CA VAL A 92 -5.15 -4.88 -10.24
C VAL A 92 -6.64 -4.67 -10.52
N ASP A 93 -7.22 -5.43 -11.43
CA ASP A 93 -8.58 -5.17 -11.91
C ASP A 93 -9.64 -5.69 -10.94
N THR A 94 -9.30 -6.69 -10.12
CA THR A 94 -10.20 -7.21 -9.07
C THR A 94 -9.92 -6.64 -7.69
N GLU A 95 -8.66 -6.25 -7.41
CA GLU A 95 -8.24 -5.80 -6.08
C GLU A 95 -8.24 -4.29 -5.92
N LEU A 96 -8.21 -3.51 -7.01
CA LEU A 96 -8.14 -2.05 -6.97
C LEU A 96 -9.27 -1.37 -7.74
N ARG A 97 -9.99 -0.50 -7.04
CA ARG A 97 -10.98 0.41 -7.62
C ARG A 97 -10.43 1.82 -7.67
N ALA A 98 -10.40 2.43 -8.85
CA ALA A 98 -10.10 3.85 -8.99
C ALA A 98 -11.23 4.67 -8.37
N ILE A 99 -10.88 5.66 -7.55
CA ILE A 99 -11.86 6.51 -6.87
C ILE A 99 -11.73 7.98 -7.23
N SER A 100 -10.61 8.40 -7.78
CA SER A 100 -10.40 9.78 -8.19
C SER A 100 -9.20 9.91 -9.12
N THR A 101 -9.32 10.77 -10.13
CA THR A 101 -8.21 11.40 -10.82
C THR A 101 -8.24 12.90 -10.57
N ARG A 102 -7.12 13.51 -10.22
CA ARG A 102 -7.03 14.95 -9.95
C ARG A 102 -5.86 15.56 -10.70
N ARG A 103 -6.07 16.75 -11.26
CA ARG A 103 -4.99 17.60 -11.76
C ARG A 103 -4.66 18.66 -10.72
N ASP A 104 -3.37 18.88 -10.46
CA ASP A 104 -2.91 19.93 -9.56
C ASP A 104 -2.71 21.28 -10.28
N ALA A 105 -2.42 22.33 -9.52
CA ALA A 105 -2.22 23.68 -10.05
C ALA A 105 -0.97 23.82 -10.95
N PHE A 106 -0.03 22.88 -10.86
CA PHE A 106 1.18 22.82 -11.68
C PHE A 106 1.00 21.97 -12.95
N GLY A 107 -0.21 21.44 -13.15
CA GLY A 107 -0.58 20.61 -14.29
C GLY A 107 -0.24 19.12 -14.11
N GLY A 108 0.31 18.72 -12.96
CA GLY A 108 0.52 17.31 -12.62
C GLY A 108 -0.80 16.57 -12.43
N GLU A 109 -0.80 15.25 -12.64
CA GLU A 109 -1.97 14.42 -12.44
C GLU A 109 -1.74 13.36 -11.36
N HIS A 110 -2.81 13.01 -10.66
CA HIS A 110 -2.82 11.95 -9.65
C HIS A 110 -3.96 10.99 -9.92
N ALA A 111 -3.71 9.70 -9.71
CA ALA A 111 -4.75 8.67 -9.67
C ALA A 111 -4.74 8.00 -8.30
N ILE A 112 -5.92 7.82 -7.72
CA ILE A 112 -6.12 7.22 -6.40
C ILE A 112 -6.95 5.94 -6.55
N PHE A 113 -6.44 4.85 -5.98
CA PHE A 113 -7.05 3.54 -5.99
C PHE A 113 -7.28 3.06 -4.57
N LYS A 114 -8.47 2.53 -4.28
CA LYS A 114 -8.75 1.84 -3.02
C LYS A 114 -8.70 0.33 -3.20
N GLN A 115 -8.12 -0.35 -2.22
CA GLN A 115 -8.10 -1.81 -2.16
C GLN A 115 -9.49 -2.34 -1.80
N GLY A 116 -9.94 -3.36 -2.53
CA GLY A 116 -11.08 -4.18 -2.19
C GLY A 116 -10.66 -5.63 -1.97
N TYR A 117 -11.36 -6.33 -1.10
CA TYR A 117 -11.21 -7.76 -0.88
C TYR A 117 -12.60 -8.39 -0.78
N ARG A 118 -12.93 -9.26 -1.75
CA ARG A 118 -14.24 -9.93 -1.84
C ARG A 118 -15.44 -8.99 -1.66
N GLY A 119 -15.41 -7.85 -2.35
CA GLY A 119 -16.46 -6.83 -2.32
C GLY A 119 -16.40 -5.85 -1.14
N VAL A 120 -15.55 -6.11 -0.14
CA VAL A 120 -15.40 -5.23 1.04
C VAL A 120 -14.19 -4.30 0.85
N PRO A 121 -14.35 -2.97 1.01
CA PRO A 121 -13.22 -2.05 1.01
C PRO A 121 -12.27 -2.34 2.17
N VAL A 122 -10.98 -2.37 1.90
CA VAL A 122 -9.95 -2.52 2.94
C VAL A 122 -9.66 -1.14 3.53
N PHE A 123 -9.92 -0.95 4.82
CA PHE A 123 -9.65 0.31 5.50
C PHE A 123 -8.16 0.65 5.46
N GLY A 124 -7.82 1.89 5.06
CA GLY A 124 -6.43 2.33 4.89
C GLY A 124 -5.70 1.72 3.67
N GLY A 125 -6.34 0.81 2.94
CA GLY A 125 -5.79 0.23 1.71
C GLY A 125 -5.95 1.19 0.53
N GLU A 126 -4.90 1.93 0.21
CA GLU A 126 -4.89 2.93 -0.88
C GLU A 126 -3.55 2.92 -1.60
N ILE A 127 -3.60 3.03 -2.94
CA ILE A 127 -2.45 3.31 -3.80
C ILE A 127 -2.69 4.63 -4.52
N ARG A 128 -1.69 5.49 -4.53
CA ARG A 128 -1.69 6.76 -5.25
C ARG A 128 -0.51 6.82 -6.21
N ALA A 129 -0.80 7.12 -7.48
CA ALA A 129 0.19 7.36 -8.51
C ALA A 129 0.24 8.85 -8.85
N HIS A 130 1.45 9.36 -9.10
CA HIS A 130 1.73 10.76 -9.36
C HIS A 130 2.43 10.91 -10.71
N PHE A 131 1.93 11.87 -11.50
CA PHE A 131 2.45 12.20 -12.81
C PHE A 131 2.75 13.69 -12.89
N ASP A 132 3.81 14.04 -13.62
CA ASP A 132 4.10 15.44 -13.92
C ASP A 132 3.19 16.00 -15.04
N ARG A 133 3.40 17.27 -15.38
CA ARG A 133 2.65 17.96 -16.44
C ARG A 133 2.86 17.40 -17.85
N PHE A 134 3.92 16.61 -18.05
CA PHE A 134 4.22 15.93 -19.32
C PHE A 134 3.66 14.51 -19.36
N GLY A 135 2.99 14.09 -18.28
CA GLY A 135 2.37 12.79 -18.15
C GLY A 135 3.34 11.67 -17.78
N GLU A 136 4.58 11.99 -17.35
CA GLU A 136 5.55 11.02 -16.85
C GLU A 136 5.25 10.68 -15.38
N MET A 137 5.34 9.39 -15.02
CA MET A 137 5.17 8.97 -13.62
C MET A 137 6.40 9.39 -12.81
N THR A 138 6.17 10.19 -11.78
CA THR A 138 7.24 10.68 -10.88
C THR A 138 7.36 9.82 -9.63
N SER A 139 6.23 9.32 -9.14
CA SER A 139 6.19 8.41 -8.00
C SER A 139 4.88 7.64 -7.89
N ILE A 140 4.92 6.56 -7.13
CA ILE A 140 3.74 5.80 -6.72
C ILE A 140 3.94 5.33 -5.28
N ASN A 141 2.90 5.47 -4.47
CA ASN A 141 2.97 5.23 -3.04
C ASN A 141 1.67 4.65 -2.51
N GLY A 142 1.73 4.09 -1.31
CA GLY A 142 0.53 3.69 -0.60
C GLY A 142 0.73 2.49 0.31
N THR A 143 -0.39 2.03 0.83
CA THR A 143 -0.49 0.83 1.66
C THR A 143 -1.44 -0.12 0.96
N PHE A 144 -0.96 -1.32 0.65
CA PHE A 144 -1.77 -2.43 0.20
C PHE A 144 -1.57 -3.57 1.19
N LEU A 145 -2.65 -4.20 1.64
CA LEU A 145 -2.59 -5.34 2.55
C LEU A 145 -2.73 -6.62 1.73
N PRO A 146 -1.62 -7.25 1.29
CA PRO A 146 -1.70 -8.44 0.49
C PRO A 146 -2.14 -9.64 1.34
N TRP A 147 -2.54 -10.72 0.66
CA TRP A 147 -2.66 -12.05 1.27
C TRP A 147 -3.70 -12.18 2.39
N LEU A 148 -4.73 -11.34 2.37
CA LEU A 148 -5.83 -11.39 3.32
C LEU A 148 -6.50 -12.77 3.32
N LYS A 149 -6.77 -13.28 4.52
CA LYS A 149 -7.45 -14.57 4.77
C LYS A 149 -8.53 -14.41 5.82
N VAL A 150 -9.35 -13.39 5.66
CA VAL A 150 -10.49 -13.10 6.53
C VAL A 150 -11.78 -13.45 5.82
N THR A 151 -12.81 -13.83 6.60
CA THR A 151 -14.17 -13.90 6.07
C THR A 151 -14.72 -12.49 5.89
N THR A 152 -15.52 -12.29 4.83
CA THR A 152 -16.22 -11.03 4.57
C THR A 152 -17.72 -11.12 4.81
N THR A 153 -18.20 -12.26 5.30
CA THR A 153 -19.59 -12.44 5.73
C THR A 153 -19.76 -11.84 7.12
N ALA A 154 -20.62 -10.83 7.24
CA ALA A 154 -20.94 -10.22 8.53
C ALA A 154 -21.70 -11.20 9.42
N SER A 155 -21.29 -11.32 10.69
CA SER A 155 -22.00 -12.11 11.70
C SER A 155 -23.01 -11.29 12.50
N LEU A 156 -23.02 -9.96 12.32
CA LEU A 156 -23.93 -9.02 12.97
C LEU A 156 -24.65 -8.19 11.90
N SER A 157 -25.89 -7.79 12.20
CA SER A 157 -26.57 -6.77 11.41
C SER A 157 -25.89 -5.40 11.59
N ALA A 158 -26.17 -4.48 10.67
CA ALA A 158 -25.67 -3.11 10.78
C ALA A 158 -26.18 -2.41 12.07
N ASP A 159 -27.44 -2.65 12.42
CA ASP A 159 -28.08 -2.05 13.59
C ASP A 159 -27.48 -2.59 14.90
N ASP A 160 -27.26 -3.90 14.99
CA ASP A 160 -26.61 -4.51 16.15
C ASP A 160 -25.17 -3.99 16.32
N ALA A 161 -24.42 -3.91 15.22
CA ALA A 161 -23.06 -3.38 15.23
C ALA A 161 -23.04 -1.91 15.71
N ALA A 162 -23.98 -1.08 15.25
CA ALA A 162 -24.10 0.31 15.66
C ALA A 162 -24.46 0.44 17.16
N ALA A 163 -25.42 -0.34 17.65
CA ALA A 163 -25.82 -0.34 19.05
C ALA A 163 -24.67 -0.79 19.99
N ILE A 164 -23.87 -1.78 19.57
CA ILE A 164 -22.67 -2.20 20.28
C ILE A 164 -21.62 -1.08 20.29
N ALA A 165 -21.38 -0.42 19.16
CA ALA A 165 -20.41 0.66 19.04
C ALA A 165 -20.75 1.84 19.99
N VAL A 166 -22.00 2.32 19.98
CA VAL A 166 -22.46 3.41 20.87
C VAL A 166 -22.24 3.04 22.35
N ARG A 167 -22.68 1.84 22.74
CA ARG A 167 -22.52 1.35 24.13
C ARG A 167 -21.05 1.22 24.53
N THR A 168 -20.17 0.86 23.59
CA THR A 168 -18.73 0.73 23.84
C THR A 168 -18.09 2.10 24.10
N VAL A 169 -18.39 3.11 23.26
CA VAL A 169 -17.87 4.48 23.44
C VAL A 169 -18.37 5.07 24.76
N LEU A 170 -19.65 4.91 25.09
CA LEU A 170 -20.20 5.39 26.37
C LEU A 170 -19.50 4.75 27.57
N ARG A 171 -19.22 3.43 27.52
CA ARG A 171 -18.47 2.76 28.61
C ARG A 171 -17.03 3.25 28.74
N GLN A 172 -16.36 3.55 27.62
CA GLN A 172 -15.00 4.10 27.64
C GLN A 172 -14.96 5.50 28.25
N GLN A 173 -15.91 6.36 27.90
CA GLN A 173 -16.02 7.72 28.45
C GLN A 173 -16.30 7.73 29.96
N LEU A 174 -17.01 6.72 30.46
CA LEU A 174 -17.32 6.57 31.89
C LEU A 174 -16.17 5.95 32.70
N ARG A 175 -15.05 5.57 32.05
CA ARG A 175 -13.79 5.19 32.71
C ARG A 175 -12.80 6.35 32.61
N PRO A 176 -12.77 7.32 33.54
CA PRO A 176 -11.67 8.27 33.59
C PRO A 176 -10.36 7.48 33.82
N GLU A 177 -9.31 7.86 33.09
CA GLU A 177 -7.95 7.33 33.20
C GLU A 177 -7.54 7.16 34.67
N ALA A 178 -7.45 5.91 35.15
CA ALA A 178 -6.91 5.58 36.47
C ALA A 178 -5.37 5.73 36.50
N ASN A 179 -4.83 6.74 35.82
CA ASN A 179 -3.39 6.91 35.58
C ASN A 179 -2.93 8.35 35.85
N SER A 180 -3.41 8.94 36.96
CA SER A 180 -2.93 10.24 37.47
C SER A 180 -2.56 10.21 38.96
N VAL A 181 -2.28 9.04 39.54
CA VAL A 181 -1.77 8.89 40.91
C VAL A 181 -0.26 8.63 40.92
N HIS A 182 0.52 9.58 40.40
CA HIS A 182 1.96 9.62 40.73
C HIS A 182 2.59 11.03 40.78
N LYS A 183 1.78 12.08 40.94
CA LYS A 183 2.29 13.41 41.30
C LYS A 183 1.84 13.78 42.70
N MET A 184 2.43 13.14 43.71
CA MET A 184 2.60 13.69 45.05
C MET A 184 3.49 12.75 45.86
N GLN A 185 4.79 12.80 45.63
CA GLN A 185 5.82 12.67 46.66
C GLN A 185 7.20 12.82 46.04
N VAL A 186 7.75 14.03 46.12
CA VAL A 186 9.17 14.30 46.43
C VAL A 186 9.34 15.82 46.56
N GLY A 187 9.89 16.25 47.70
CA GLY A 187 10.37 17.62 47.96
C GLY A 187 9.56 18.36 49.00
#